data_AF-A0A4R2HA14-F1
#
_entry.id   AF-A0A4R2HA14-F1
#
_cell.length_a   1.000
_cell.length_b   1.000
_cell.length_c   1.000
_cell.angle_alpha   90.00
_cell.angle_beta   90.00
_cell.angle_gamma   90.00
#
_symmetry.space_group_name_H-M   'P 1'
#
loop_
_entity.id
_entity.type
_entity.pdbx_description
1 polymer ?
#
loop_
_entity_poly.entity_id
_entity_poly.type
_entity_poly.pdbx_seq_one_letter_code
_entity_poly.pdbx_strand_id
1 'polypeptide(L)' 'METLIMHPETKEQLAALKAIAKALKVPFQKEQKAELTEREKTVNLYGIEMVEAIEKAEESIKKGNFKTLDPTKSLWDNIQ' A
#
# COMPACT_ATOMS: atom_id res chain seq x y z
N MET A 1 33.19 -3.69 -20.18
CA MET A 1 31.97 -3.05 -20.73
C MET A 1 31.10 -2.64 -19.56
N GLU A 2 30.42 -1.52 -19.68
CA GLU A 2 29.53 -0.96 -18.65
C GLU A 2 28.12 -1.54 -18.76
N THR A 3 27.36 -1.54 -17.66
CA THR A 3 25.96 -1.98 -17.62
C THR A 3 25.05 -0.77 -17.40
N LEU A 4 24.10 -0.56 -18.31
CA LEU A 4 23.11 0.51 -18.20
C LEU A 4 21.82 -0.01 -17.56
N ILE A 5 21.39 0.63 -16.46
CA ILE A 5 20.11 0.35 -15.80
C ILE A 5 19.13 1.49 -16.11
N MET A 6 17.99 1.16 -16.72
CA MET A 6 16.97 2.13 -17.13
C MET A 6 15.71 1.96 -16.28
N HIS A 7 15.16 3.07 -15.79
CA HIS A 7 13.98 3.12 -14.93
C HIS A 7 12.80 3.76 -15.68
N PRO A 8 12.01 3.01 -16.47
CA PRO A 8 10.86 3.57 -17.16
C PRO A 8 9.77 4.00 -16.15
N GLU A 9 9.24 5.20 -16.34
CA GLU A 9 8.20 5.79 -15.48
C GLU A 9 6.79 5.49 -16.01
N THR A 10 6.65 5.16 -17.29
CA THR A 10 5.35 4.85 -17.93
C THR A 10 5.34 3.48 -18.60
N LYS A 11 4.12 2.94 -18.80
CA LYS A 11 3.92 1.67 -19.51
C LYS A 11 4.42 1.72 -20.96
N GLU A 12 4.29 2.88 -21.61
CA GLU A 12 4.75 3.12 -22.98
C GLU A 12 6.28 3.11 -23.08
N GLN A 13 6.97 3.78 -22.14
CA GLN A 13 8.43 3.75 -22.07
C GLN A 13 8.95 2.32 -21.86
N LEU A 14 8.34 1.56 -20.93
CA LEU A 14 8.69 0.16 -20.70
C LEU A 14 8.48 -0.70 -21.96
N ALA A 15 7.40 -0.47 -22.72
CA ALA A 15 7.12 -1.19 -23.95
C ALA A 15 8.16 -0.87 -25.04
N ALA A 16 8.51 0.40 -25.22
CA ALA A 16 9.53 0.84 -26.17
C ALA A 16 10.90 0.25 -25.83
N LEU A 17 11.35 0.33 -24.57
CA LEU A 17 12.62 -0.25 -24.13
C LEU A 17 12.68 -1.77 -24.35
N LYS A 18 11.58 -2.49 -24.08
CA LYS A 18 11.48 -3.93 -24.37
C LYS A 18 11.59 -4.24 -25.86
N ALA A 19 10.97 -3.43 -26.72
CA ALA A 19 11.04 -3.63 -28.16
C ALA A 19 12.46 -3.41 -28.69
N ILE A 20 13.13 -2.34 -28.24
CA ILE A 20 14.52 -2.03 -28.59
C ILE A 20 15.45 -3.14 -28.11
N ALA A 21 15.35 -3.55 -26.84
CA ALA A 21 16.19 -4.61 -26.29
C ALA A 21 16.03 -5.94 -27.05
N LYS A 22 14.79 -6.31 -27.42
CA LYS A 22 14.53 -7.50 -28.25
C LYS A 22 15.12 -7.39 -29.65
N ALA A 23 14.96 -6.25 -30.32
CA ALA A 23 15.50 -6.02 -31.66
C ALA A 23 17.03 -6.15 -31.68
N LEU A 24 17.68 -5.67 -30.62
CA LEU A 24 19.14 -5.73 -30.45
C LEU A 24 19.65 -7.04 -29.83
N LYS A 25 18.76 -8.00 -29.54
CA LYS A 25 19.07 -9.26 -28.84
C LYS A 25 19.80 -9.04 -27.50
N VAL A 26 19.51 -7.93 -26.84
CA VAL A 26 20.06 -7.61 -25.51
C VAL A 26 19.20 -8.31 -24.45
N PRO A 27 19.77 -9.15 -23.59
CA PRO A 27 19.04 -9.74 -22.48
C PRO A 27 18.65 -8.67 -21.46
N PHE A 28 17.45 -8.78 -20.90
CA PHE A 28 16.98 -7.88 -19.85
C PHE A 28 16.31 -8.65 -18.71
N GLN A 29 16.54 -8.19 -17.49
CA GLN A 29 15.89 -8.70 -16.29
C GLN A 29 14.62 -7.89 -16.01
N LYS A 30 13.60 -8.55 -15.45
CA LYS A 30 12.37 -7.91 -15.03
C LYS A 30 12.31 -7.94 -13.52
N GLU A 31 12.64 -6.81 -12.90
CA GLU A 31 12.29 -6.59 -11.51
C GLU A 31 10.89 -6.00 -11.49
N GLN A 32 9.91 -6.83 -11.13
CA GLN A 32 8.61 -6.28 -10.77
C GLN A 32 8.83 -5.55 -9.46
N LYS A 33 8.61 -4.23 -9.43
CA LYS A 33 8.19 -3.62 -8.16
C LYS A 33 6.98 -4.43 -7.75
N ALA A 34 7.08 -5.17 -6.64
CA ALA A 34 5.92 -5.83 -6.08
C ALA A 34 4.86 -4.75 -5.96
N GLU A 35 3.76 -4.89 -6.70
CA GLU A 35 2.61 -4.03 -6.50
C GLU A 35 2.11 -4.40 -5.12
N LEU A 36 2.56 -3.63 -4.12
CA LEU A 36 2.08 -3.77 -2.75
C LEU A 36 0.57 -3.65 -2.82
N THR A 37 -0.11 -4.61 -2.20
CA THR A 37 -1.56 -4.52 -1.98
C THR A 37 -1.87 -3.22 -1.24
N GLU A 38 -3.11 -2.72 -1.36
CA GLU A 38 -3.53 -1.52 -0.63
C GLU A 38 -3.26 -1.67 0.88
N ARG A 39 -3.49 -2.87 1.44
CA ARG A 39 -3.15 -3.18 2.84
C ARG A 39 -1.65 -3.04 3.11
N GLU A 40 -0.77 -3.60 2.27
CA GLU A 40 0.67 -3.47 2.45
C GLU A 40 1.17 -2.03 2.33
N LYS A 41 0.57 -1.22 1.43
CA LYS A 41 0.82 0.22 1.37
C LYS A 41 0.42 0.89 2.69
N THR A 42 -0.76 0.58 3.21
CA THR A 42 -1.26 1.12 4.49
C THR A 42 -0.38 0.69 5.66
N VAL A 43 0.04 -0.57 5.72
CA VAL A 43 0.96 -1.09 6.75
C VAL A 43 2.31 -0.40 6.68
N ASN A 44 2.84 -0.15 5.48
CA ASN A 44 4.10 0.58 5.32
C ASN A 44 3.99 2.06 5.73
N LEU A 45 2.82 2.68 5.57
CA LEU A 45 2.59 4.09 5.92
C LEU A 45 2.32 4.29 7.42
N TYR A 46 1.51 3.42 8.02
CA TYR A 46 0.96 3.62 9.37
C TYR A 46 1.48 2.62 10.41
N GLY A 47 2.18 1.57 9.96
CA GLY A 47 2.62 0.47 10.81
C GLY A 47 1.55 -0.61 10.99
N ILE A 48 2.00 -1.84 11.21
CA ILE A 48 1.12 -3.01 11.36
C ILE A 48 0.18 -2.89 12.57
N GLU A 49 0.68 -2.36 13.69
CA GLU A 49 -0.09 -2.25 14.94
C GLU A 49 -1.33 -1.36 14.77
N MET A 50 -1.17 -0.22 14.07
CA MET A 50 -2.28 0.70 13.82
C MET A 50 -3.32 0.08 12.87
N VAL A 51 -2.87 -0.56 11.79
CA VAL A 51 -3.76 -1.21 10.83
C VAL A 51 -4.57 -2.31 11.50
N GLU A 52 -3.92 -3.17 12.28
CA GLU A 52 -4.61 -4.24 13.00
C GLU A 52 -5.57 -3.70 14.07
N ALA A 53 -5.24 -2.59 14.74
CA ALA A 53 -6.13 -1.97 15.72
C ALA A 53 -7.42 -1.44 15.05
N ILE A 54 -7.31 -0.85 13.87
CA ILE A 54 -8.46 -0.38 13.08
C ILE A 54 -9.30 -1.56 12.58
N GLU A 55 -8.68 -2.59 12.01
CA GLU A 55 -9.37 -3.80 11.54
C GLU A 55 -10.17 -4.45 12.70
N LYS A 56 -9.57 -4.55 13.90
CA LYS A 56 -10.25 -5.03 15.12
C LYS A 56 -11.40 -4.12 15.56
N ALA A 57 -11.24 -2.81 15.44
CA ALA A 57 -12.29 -1.85 15.78
C ALA A 57 -13.49 -1.98 14.81
N GLU A 58 -13.25 -2.10 13.51
CA GLU A 58 -14.30 -2.32 12.51
C GLU A 58 -15.07 -3.62 12.74
N GLU A 59 -14.36 -4.70 13.08
CA GLU A 59 -15.00 -5.95 13.47
C GLU A 59 -15.87 -5.80 14.72
N SER A 60 -15.37 -5.07 15.73
CA SER A 60 -16.10 -4.82 16.97
C SER A 60 -17.37 -4.04 16.71
N ILE A 61 -17.33 -3.02 15.84
CA ILE A 61 -18.50 -2.26 15.39
C ILE A 61 -19.51 -3.18 14.69
N LYS A 62 -19.07 -4.03 13.76
CA LYS A 62 -19.94 -5.00 13.06
C LYS A 62 -20.61 -5.98 14.03
N LYS A 63 -19.91 -6.34 15.11
CA LYS A 63 -20.43 -7.19 16.20
C LYS A 63 -21.32 -6.45 17.19
N GLY A 64 -21.52 -5.13 17.03
CA GLY A 64 -22.30 -4.29 17.96
C GLY A 64 -21.55 -3.89 19.24
N ASN A 65 -20.26 -4.19 19.33
CA ASN A 65 -19.41 -3.91 20.49
C ASN A 65 -18.81 -2.50 20.37
N PHE A 66 -19.64 -1.47 20.44
CA PHE A 66 -19.21 -0.07 20.45
C PHE A 66 -19.94 0.74 21.52
N LYS A 67 -19.36 1.86 21.92
CA LYS A 67 -20.01 2.86 22.77
C LYS A 67 -20.22 4.13 21.95
N THR A 68 -21.42 4.68 22.00
CA THR A 68 -21.71 6.01 21.45
C THR A 68 -21.47 7.04 22.55
N LEU A 69 -20.74 8.11 22.22
CA LEU A 69 -20.52 9.23 23.14
C LEU A 69 -21.63 10.26 22.96
N ASP A 70 -22.12 10.79 24.07
CA ASP A 70 -23.04 11.92 24.10
C ASP A 70 -22.26 13.22 23.81
N PRO A 71 -22.56 13.93 22.70
CA PRO A 71 -21.85 15.14 22.31
C PRO A 71 -22.14 16.33 23.24
N THR A 72 -23.15 16.24 24.11
CA THR A 72 -23.47 17.27 25.10
C THR A 72 -22.66 17.14 26.38
N LYS A 73 -21.97 16.02 26.58
CA LYS A 73 -21.13 15.71 27.75
C LYS A 73 -19.65 15.82 27.41
N SER A 74 -18.81 16.01 28.43
CA SER A 74 -17.36 15.95 28.25
C SER A 74 -16.90 14.53 27.90
N LEU A 75 -15.72 14.39 27.30
CA LEU A 75 -15.14 13.06 27.02
C LEU A 75 -15.00 12.23 28.30
N TRP A 76 -14.58 12.86 29.40
CA TRP A 76 -14.39 12.17 30.67
C TRP A 76 -15.71 11.64 31.26
N ASP A 77 -16.80 12.41 31.15
CA ASP A 77 -18.13 11.99 31.63
C ASP A 77 -18.74 10.86 30.81
N ASN A 78 -18.28 10.66 29.58
CA ASN A 78 -18.71 9.56 28.72
C ASN A 78 -17.97 8.23 29.00
N ILE A 79 -16.81 8.31 29.66
CA ILE A 79 -15.91 7.16 29.87
C ILE A 79 -16.05 6.58 31.29
N GLN A 80 -16.72 7.28 32.21
CA GLN A 80 -17.15 6.75 33.52
C GLN A 80 -18.22 5.66 33.35
#